data_AF-A0A914YDU3-F1
#
_entry.id   AF-A0A914YDU3-F1
#
_cell.length_a   1.000
_cell.length_b   1.000
_cell.length_c   1.000
_cell.angle_alpha   90.00
_cell.angle_beta   90.00
_cell.angle_gamma   90.00
#
_symmetry.space_group_name_H-M   'P 1'
#
loop_
_entity.id
_entity.type
_entity.pdbx_description
1 polymer ?
#
loop_
_entity_poly.entity_id
_entity_poly.type
_entity_poly.pdbx_seq_one_letter_code
_entity_poly.pdbx_strand_id
1 'polypeptide(L)'
;MNAVFLVLLFFVEIDSRQIFTSVINEKSPTEILRDDSFVAGLSTAGSDEVKVSDEWRKNAIQKLWNERELMTRTPLIHLNIPSMPNIDLIFKNESASRTGSLKHRYAWALVFWALLEGHITQNTTVFEASSGNTATSEGYMLNLLGVNFVVVVSYSSDTLEKIKEDRIRLYTSEIIKTYIGKRIERAEEEAKKRNGFFMNQFANADRV
;
A
#
# COMPACT_ATOMS: atom_id res chain seq x y z
N MET A 1 2.31 37.58 -21.11
CA MET A 1 1.13 37.23 -20.31
C MET A 1 1.56 36.06 -19.44
N ASN A 2 1.93 36.33 -18.19
CA ASN A 2 2.58 35.34 -17.33
C ASN A 2 1.49 34.51 -16.65
N ALA A 3 1.30 33.27 -17.11
CA ALA A 3 0.45 32.31 -16.42
C ALA A 3 1.10 31.94 -15.09
N VAL A 4 0.43 32.25 -13.98
CA VAL A 4 0.84 31.79 -12.65
C VAL A 4 0.15 30.46 -12.43
N PHE A 5 0.89 29.37 -12.59
CA PHE A 5 0.42 28.03 -12.22
C PHE A 5 0.36 27.93 -10.70
N LEU A 6 -0.84 28.03 -10.13
CA LEU A 6 -1.07 27.74 -8.72
C LEU A 6 -1.67 26.34 -8.61
N VAL A 7 -0.82 25.32 -8.49
CA VAL A 7 -1.26 23.99 -8.05
C VAL A 7 -1.53 24.08 -6.56
N LEU A 8 -2.79 24.23 -6.16
CA LEU A 8 -3.18 24.14 -4.76
C LEU A 8 -3.14 22.66 -4.33
N LEU A 9 -1.94 22.18 -4.02
CA LEU A 9 -1.71 20.93 -3.29
C LEU A 9 -2.02 21.19 -1.81
N PHE A 10 -3.05 20.56 -1.27
CA PHE A 10 -3.08 20.31 0.17
C PHE A 10 -2.10 19.15 0.45
N PHE A 11 -0.93 19.47 1.01
CA PHE A 11 0.23 18.59 1.31
C PHE A 11 -0.09 17.56 2.42
N VAL A 12 0.54 16.36 2.52
CA VAL A 12 1.99 16.06 2.59
C VAL A 12 2.55 15.37 1.34
N GLU A 13 3.72 15.88 0.96
CA GLU A 13 4.58 15.59 -0.19
C GLU A 13 5.40 14.31 0.00
N ILE A 14 5.39 13.41 -0.99
CA ILE A 14 6.58 12.67 -1.42
C ILE A 14 6.58 12.78 -2.95
N ASP A 15 7.50 13.56 -3.49
CA ASP A 15 7.79 13.64 -4.92
C ASP A 15 8.55 12.37 -5.33
N SER A 16 7.83 11.41 -5.93
CA SER A 16 8.42 10.15 -6.43
C SER A 16 9.04 10.28 -7.82
N ARG A 17 9.18 11.50 -8.39
CA ARG A 17 9.76 11.67 -9.73
C ARG A 17 11.28 11.76 -9.78
N GLN A 18 11.99 11.77 -8.65
CA GLN A 18 13.47 11.79 -8.64
C GLN A 18 14.16 10.55 -8.04
N ILE A 19 13.43 9.55 -7.54
CA ILE A 19 14.07 8.39 -6.85
C ILE A 19 14.24 7.15 -7.73
N PHE A 20 13.57 7.05 -8.89
CA PHE A 20 13.53 5.78 -9.66
C PHE A 20 14.16 5.80 -11.06
N THR A 21 15.04 6.75 -11.36
CA THR A 21 15.76 6.78 -12.66
C THR A 21 17.11 6.06 -12.63
N SER A 22 17.53 5.47 -11.50
CA SER A 22 18.84 4.78 -11.42
C SER A 22 18.77 3.25 -11.24
N VAL A 23 17.59 2.61 -11.18
CA VAL A 23 17.50 1.16 -10.90
C VAL A 23 16.58 0.36 -11.84
N ILE A 24 15.82 0.98 -12.75
CA ILE A 24 15.00 0.25 -13.73
C ILE A 24 15.41 0.63 -15.14
N ASN A 25 16.45 -0.06 -15.61
CA ASN A 25 16.88 -0.02 -17.00
C ASN A 25 15.80 -0.69 -17.88
N GLU A 26 15.40 -0.01 -18.94
CA GLU A 26 14.65 -0.35 -20.19
C GLU A 26 14.00 -1.74 -20.41
N LYS A 27 13.59 -2.48 -19.38
CA LYS A 27 12.90 -3.77 -19.54
C LYS A 27 11.46 -3.69 -19.04
N SER A 28 10.55 -4.16 -19.87
CA SER A 28 9.13 -4.33 -19.55
C SER A 28 8.93 -5.33 -18.38
N PRO A 29 7.83 -5.25 -17.61
CA PRO A 29 7.57 -6.18 -16.51
C PRO A 29 7.61 -7.67 -16.89
N THR A 30 7.28 -7.98 -18.15
CA THR A 30 7.33 -9.32 -18.72
C THR A 30 8.77 -9.79 -18.98
N GLU A 31 9.71 -8.87 -19.19
CA GLU A 31 11.13 -9.17 -19.37
C GLU A 31 11.86 -9.35 -18.04
N ILE A 32 11.45 -8.65 -16.96
CA ILE A 32 12.01 -8.82 -15.61
C ILE A 32 11.66 -10.20 -15.03
N LEU A 33 10.43 -10.69 -15.25
CA LEU A 33 9.98 -12.00 -14.78
C LEU A 33 10.55 -13.17 -15.60
N ARG A 34 11.10 -12.90 -16.79
CA ARG A 34 11.82 -13.86 -17.65
C ARG A 34 13.33 -13.82 -17.43
N ASP A 35 13.83 -12.85 -16.68
CA ASP A 35 15.24 -12.72 -16.37
C ASP A 35 15.56 -13.55 -15.14
N ASP A 36 15.92 -14.81 -15.37
CA ASP A 36 16.30 -15.76 -14.32
C ASP A 36 17.47 -15.23 -13.46
N SER A 37 18.25 -14.25 -13.95
CA SER A 37 19.35 -13.63 -13.19
C SER A 37 18.86 -12.66 -12.10
N PHE A 38 17.73 -11.97 -12.30
CA PHE A 38 17.12 -11.11 -11.28
C PHE A 38 16.50 -11.95 -10.16
N VAL A 39 15.86 -13.06 -10.54
CA VAL A 39 15.26 -14.02 -9.59
C VAL A 39 16.35 -14.80 -8.84
N ALA A 40 17.43 -15.19 -9.51
CA ALA A 40 18.57 -15.88 -8.88
C ALA A 40 19.40 -14.97 -7.97
N GLY A 41 19.52 -13.67 -8.28
CA GLY A 41 20.20 -12.69 -7.42
C GLY A 41 19.51 -12.41 -6.08
N LEU A 42 18.24 -12.82 -5.93
CA LEU A 42 17.46 -12.71 -4.69
C LEU A 42 17.65 -13.92 -3.74
N SER A 43 18.33 -14.98 -4.17
CA SER A 43 18.56 -16.18 -3.36
C SER A 43 20.03 -16.60 -3.41
N THR A 44 20.77 -16.31 -2.35
CA THR A 44 22.12 -16.87 -2.12
C THR A 44 22.11 -18.03 -1.12
N ALA A 45 20.98 -18.68 -0.90
CA ALA A 45 20.90 -19.87 -0.04
C ALA A 45 20.98 -21.14 -0.90
N GLY A 46 21.85 -22.06 -0.49
CA GLY A 46 22.19 -23.29 -1.21
C GLY A 46 20.99 -24.12 -1.65
N SER A 47 21.22 -24.87 -2.73
CA SER A 47 20.28 -25.75 -3.40
C SER A 47 19.64 -26.78 -2.47
N ASP A 48 18.47 -26.47 -1.92
CA ASP A 48 17.56 -27.44 -1.32
C ASP A 48 16.11 -27.07 -1.70
N GLU A 49 15.45 -27.98 -2.42
CA GLU A 49 14.04 -27.97 -2.86
C GLU A 49 13.34 -26.61 -3.01
N VAL A 50 13.37 -26.04 -4.23
CA VAL A 50 12.46 -24.95 -4.64
C VAL A 50 11.01 -25.47 -4.64
N LYS A 51 10.30 -25.37 -3.52
CA LYS A 51 8.95 -25.92 -3.38
C LYS A 51 8.01 -24.95 -2.64
N VAL A 52 6.98 -24.51 -3.35
CA VAL A 52 5.81 -23.72 -2.89
C VAL A 52 6.05 -22.23 -2.59
N SER A 53 7.08 -21.84 -1.82
CA SER A 53 7.27 -20.41 -1.45
C SER A 53 7.54 -19.52 -2.66
N ASP A 54 8.33 -20.01 -3.61
CA ASP A 54 8.76 -19.23 -4.78
C ASP A 54 7.63 -19.06 -5.79
N GLU A 55 6.82 -20.10 -6.01
CA GLU A 55 5.68 -20.00 -6.94
C GLU A 55 4.60 -19.08 -6.40
N TRP A 56 4.27 -19.19 -5.11
CA TRP A 56 3.36 -18.24 -4.47
C TRP A 56 3.88 -16.81 -4.57
N ARG A 57 5.18 -16.61 -4.29
CA ARG A 57 5.79 -15.27 -4.32
C ARG A 57 5.78 -14.67 -5.72
N LYS A 58 6.10 -15.45 -6.76
CA LYS A 58 5.98 -15.04 -8.16
C LYS A 58 4.54 -14.63 -8.49
N ASN A 59 3.56 -15.43 -8.08
CA ASN A 59 2.14 -15.12 -8.29
C ASN A 59 1.71 -13.83 -7.54
N ALA A 60 2.15 -13.66 -6.29
CA ALA A 60 1.89 -12.48 -5.48
C ALA A 60 2.46 -11.20 -6.13
N ILE A 61 3.70 -11.26 -6.61
CA ILE A 61 4.34 -10.17 -7.37
C ILE A 61 3.52 -9.84 -8.62
N GLN A 62 3.11 -10.84 -9.39
CA GLN A 62 2.30 -10.64 -10.60
C GLN A 62 0.94 -9.98 -10.28
N LYS A 63 0.27 -10.41 -9.21
CA LYS A 63 -0.99 -9.81 -8.75
C LYS A 63 -0.82 -8.33 -8.41
N LEU A 64 0.25 -7.99 -7.69
CA LEU A 64 0.54 -6.59 -7.35
C LEU A 64 0.88 -5.77 -8.60
N TRP A 65 1.66 -6.29 -9.55
CA TRP A 65 1.90 -5.59 -10.82
C TRP A 65 0.61 -5.34 -11.60
N ASN A 66 -0.26 -6.34 -11.71
CA ASN A 66 -1.56 -6.17 -12.37
C ASN A 66 -2.39 -5.08 -11.69
N GLU A 67 -2.39 -5.05 -10.35
CA GLU A 67 -3.08 -4.02 -9.59
C GLU A 67 -2.48 -2.63 -9.85
N ARG A 68 -1.15 -2.49 -9.94
CA ARG A 68 -0.50 -1.21 -10.26
C ARG A 68 -0.92 -0.64 -11.62
N GLU A 69 -1.02 -1.49 -12.64
CA GLU A 69 -1.47 -1.07 -13.98
C GLU A 69 -2.89 -0.49 -13.94
N LEU A 70 -3.75 -1.05 -13.09
CA LEU A 70 -5.12 -0.58 -12.89
C LEU A 70 -5.18 0.76 -12.12
N MET A 71 -4.17 1.10 -11.32
CA MET A 71 -4.12 2.36 -10.56
C MET A 71 -3.81 3.61 -11.40
N THR A 72 -3.32 3.45 -12.63
CA THR A 72 -2.81 4.54 -13.46
C THR A 72 -3.87 5.58 -13.87
N ARG A 73 -5.16 5.31 -13.62
CA ARG A 73 -6.29 6.07 -14.18
C ARG A 73 -7.19 6.72 -13.13
N THR A 74 -6.67 7.64 -12.33
CA THR A 74 -7.54 8.55 -11.55
C THR A 74 -7.86 9.81 -12.37
N PRO A 75 -9.14 10.21 -12.49
CA PRO A 75 -9.52 11.34 -13.34
C PRO A 75 -8.87 12.66 -12.90
N LEU A 76 -8.47 13.47 -13.88
CA LEU A 76 -8.16 14.89 -13.70
C LEU A 76 -9.39 15.71 -14.13
N ILE A 77 -9.87 16.56 -13.25
CA ILE A 77 -11.07 17.37 -13.44
C ILE A 77 -10.65 18.83 -13.49
N HIS A 78 -10.85 19.47 -14.64
CA HIS A 78 -10.65 20.92 -14.77
C HIS A 78 -11.83 21.66 -14.16
N LEU A 79 -11.56 22.57 -13.24
CA LEU A 79 -12.55 23.48 -12.68
C LEU A 79 -12.33 24.88 -13.22
N ASN A 80 -13.31 25.34 -13.99
CA ASN A 80 -13.35 26.71 -14.48
C ASN A 80 -13.94 27.61 -13.39
N ILE A 81 -13.13 28.50 -12.84
CA ILE A 81 -13.56 29.49 -11.84
C ILE A 81 -13.72 30.84 -12.53
N PRO A 82 -14.96 31.34 -12.73
CA PRO A 82 -15.19 32.57 -13.50
C PRO A 82 -14.49 33.82 -12.95
N SER A 83 -14.28 33.90 -11.62
CA SER A 83 -13.58 34.99 -10.96
C SER A 83 -12.05 34.91 -11.05
N MET A 84 -11.49 33.81 -11.56
CA MET A 84 -10.06 33.57 -11.70
C MET A 84 -9.72 33.08 -13.13
N PRO A 85 -9.99 33.88 -14.18
CA PRO A 85 -9.90 33.44 -15.57
C PRO A 85 -8.49 33.11 -16.05
N ASN A 86 -7.45 33.47 -15.29
CA ASN A 86 -6.04 33.24 -15.60
C ASN A 86 -5.40 32.14 -14.75
N ILE A 87 -6.20 31.36 -14.00
CA ILE A 87 -5.73 30.26 -13.14
C ILE A 87 -6.40 28.96 -13.59
N ASP A 88 -5.59 27.99 -14.01
CA ASP A 88 -6.05 26.62 -14.25
C ASP A 88 -6.11 25.85 -12.92
N LEU A 89 -7.31 25.52 -12.47
CA LEU A 89 -7.51 24.66 -11.31
C LEU A 89 -7.87 23.24 -11.77
N ILE A 90 -7.01 22.28 -11.43
CA ILE A 90 -7.18 20.87 -11.80
C ILE A 90 -7.25 20.01 -10.55
N PHE A 91 -8.33 19.26 -10.39
CA PHE A 91 -8.52 18.31 -9.30
C PHE A 91 -8.16 16.91 -9.74
N LYS A 92 -7.35 16.23 -8.92
CA LYS A 92 -7.09 14.80 -9.10
C LYS A 92 -8.02 13.98 -8.23
N ASN A 93 -8.92 13.21 -8.85
CA ASN A 93 -9.92 12.45 -8.13
C ASN A 93 -9.40 11.08 -7.64
N GLU A 94 -8.61 11.10 -6.57
CA GLU A 94 -8.05 9.88 -5.95
C GLU A 94 -9.11 9.05 -5.19
N SER A 95 -10.31 9.60 -4.97
CA SER A 95 -11.45 8.84 -4.44
C SER A 95 -12.02 7.83 -5.46
N ALA A 96 -11.66 7.95 -6.74
CA ALA A 96 -12.00 6.98 -7.77
C ALA A 96 -11.12 5.71 -7.75
N SER A 97 -10.14 5.64 -6.85
CA SER A 97 -9.37 4.41 -6.63
C SER A 97 -10.26 3.30 -6.07
N ARG A 98 -9.83 2.03 -6.19
CA ARG A 98 -10.62 0.86 -5.75
C ARG A 98 -10.97 0.88 -4.27
N THR A 99 -10.08 1.41 -3.44
CA THR A 99 -10.30 1.58 -2.00
C THR A 99 -10.76 2.99 -1.65
N GLY A 100 -11.18 3.78 -2.63
CA GLY A 100 -11.82 5.08 -2.43
C GLY A 100 -10.93 6.15 -1.81
N SER A 101 -9.60 6.02 -1.87
CA SER A 101 -8.68 6.96 -1.24
C SER A 101 -7.29 7.01 -1.87
N LEU A 102 -6.58 8.11 -1.60
CA LEU A 102 -5.16 8.28 -1.97
C LEU A 102 -4.23 7.18 -1.40
N LYS A 103 -4.64 6.52 -0.30
CA LYS A 103 -3.80 5.53 0.39
C LYS A 103 -3.66 4.22 -0.39
N HIS A 104 -4.45 4.01 -1.45
CA HIS A 104 -4.36 2.82 -2.30
C HIS A 104 -2.96 2.61 -2.89
N ARG A 105 -2.37 3.67 -3.45
CA ARG A 105 -1.03 3.62 -4.07
C ARG A 105 0.08 3.43 -3.04
N TYR A 106 -0.07 4.07 -1.88
CA TYR A 106 0.86 3.95 -0.76
C TYR A 106 0.86 2.53 -0.19
N ALA A 107 -0.32 1.95 0.06
CA ALA A 107 -0.45 0.58 0.55
C ALA A 107 0.11 -0.45 -0.44
N TRP A 108 -0.06 -0.22 -1.75
CA TRP A 108 0.57 -1.05 -2.76
C TRP A 108 2.09 -1.07 -2.61
N ALA A 109 2.72 0.10 -2.53
CA ALA A 109 4.18 0.21 -2.40
C ALA A 109 4.67 -0.47 -1.12
N LEU A 110 3.96 -0.27 -0.01
CA LEU A 110 4.32 -0.82 1.29
C LEU A 110 4.19 -2.34 1.35
N VAL A 111 3.10 -2.91 0.84
CA VAL A 111 2.93 -4.37 0.77
C VAL A 111 3.91 -4.99 -0.23
N PHE A 112 4.19 -4.31 -1.35
CA PHE A 112 5.16 -4.77 -2.33
C PHE A 112 6.57 -4.80 -1.75
N TRP A 113 7.00 -3.75 -1.05
CA TRP A 113 8.25 -3.72 -0.29
C TRP A 113 8.34 -4.88 0.70
N ALA A 114 7.32 -5.05 1.55
CA ALA A 114 7.32 -6.09 2.57
C ALA A 114 7.37 -7.52 1.96
N LEU A 115 6.77 -7.71 0.79
CA LEU A 115 6.86 -8.95 0.01
C LEU A 115 8.27 -9.16 -0.59
N LEU A 116 8.91 -8.10 -1.08
CA LEU A 116 10.25 -8.17 -1.68
C LEU A 116 11.37 -8.38 -0.65
N GLU A 117 11.22 -7.87 0.56
CA GLU A 117 12.15 -8.16 1.66
C GLU A 117 11.87 -9.50 2.36
N GLY A 118 10.77 -10.17 2.02
CA GLY A 118 10.43 -11.48 2.58
C GLY A 118 9.73 -11.42 3.95
N HIS A 119 9.33 -10.23 4.41
CA HIS A 119 8.51 -10.07 5.61
C HIS A 119 7.13 -10.73 5.46
N ILE A 120 6.61 -10.79 4.23
CA ILE A 120 5.31 -11.38 3.90
C ILE A 120 5.48 -12.65 3.07
N THR A 121 4.86 -13.72 3.55
CA THR A 121 4.69 -15.01 2.87
C THR A 121 3.22 -15.42 2.90
N GLN A 122 2.85 -16.49 2.17
CA GLN A 122 1.48 -17.05 2.19
C GLN A 122 0.97 -17.41 3.59
N ASN A 123 1.87 -17.66 4.54
CA ASN A 123 1.54 -18.07 5.91
C ASN A 123 1.69 -16.93 6.92
N THR A 124 2.17 -15.77 6.49
CA THR A 124 2.35 -14.62 7.38
C THR A 124 0.98 -14.07 7.78
N THR A 125 0.86 -13.65 9.04
CA THR A 125 -0.22 -12.75 9.46
C THR A 125 0.35 -11.36 9.62
N VAL A 126 -0.23 -10.38 8.94
CA VAL A 126 0.18 -8.99 8.99
C VAL A 126 -0.68 -8.24 10.00
N PHE A 127 -0.04 -7.38 10.79
CA PHE A 127 -0.65 -6.55 11.81
C PHE A 127 -0.45 -5.08 11.46
N GLU A 128 -1.45 -4.24 11.70
CA GLU A 128 -1.32 -2.78 11.56
C GLU A 128 -2.15 -2.05 12.63
N ALA A 129 -1.72 -0.84 13.00
CA ALA A 129 -2.39 0.04 13.95
C ALA A 129 -2.99 1.25 13.24
N SER A 130 -4.10 1.06 12.52
CA SER A 130 -4.74 2.14 11.74
C SER A 130 -6.26 2.01 11.71
N SER A 131 -6.99 3.12 11.88
CA SER A 131 -8.46 3.16 11.87
C SER A 131 -9.05 3.81 10.62
N GLY A 132 -8.28 3.92 9.53
CA GLY A 132 -8.70 4.68 8.36
C GLY A 132 -8.33 4.06 7.02
N ASN A 133 -8.18 4.94 6.04
CA ASN A 133 -7.95 4.59 4.64
C ASN A 133 -6.69 3.74 4.41
N THR A 134 -5.65 3.86 5.24
CA THR A 134 -4.46 3.00 5.12
C THR A 134 -4.81 1.55 5.40
N ALA A 135 -5.43 1.24 6.55
CA ALA A 135 -5.83 -0.13 6.89
C ALA A 135 -6.78 -0.72 5.83
N THR A 136 -7.74 0.06 5.32
CA THR A 136 -8.60 -0.42 4.21
C THR A 136 -7.78 -0.76 2.96
N SER A 137 -6.78 0.05 2.64
CA SER A 137 -5.95 -0.12 1.45
C SER A 137 -4.95 -1.27 1.58
N GLU A 138 -4.28 -1.40 2.72
CA GLU A 138 -3.39 -2.54 3.02
C GLU A 138 -4.17 -3.84 3.07
N GLY A 139 -5.34 -3.83 3.72
CA GLY A 139 -6.24 -4.98 3.73
C GLY A 139 -6.62 -5.42 2.32
N TYR A 140 -6.95 -4.49 1.42
CA TYR A 140 -7.23 -4.82 0.02
C TYR A 140 -6.05 -5.54 -0.65
N MET A 141 -4.82 -5.01 -0.49
CA MET A 141 -3.62 -5.63 -1.07
C MET A 141 -3.35 -7.01 -0.49
N LEU A 142 -3.44 -7.16 0.83
CA LEU A 142 -3.20 -8.44 1.52
C LEU A 142 -4.29 -9.46 1.18
N ASN A 143 -5.55 -9.02 1.02
CA ASN A 143 -6.64 -9.86 0.57
C ASN A 143 -6.43 -10.37 -0.87
N LEU A 144 -5.92 -9.53 -1.77
CA LEU A 144 -5.52 -9.94 -3.13
C LEU A 144 -4.45 -11.06 -3.09
N LEU A 145 -3.53 -10.99 -2.13
CA LEU A 145 -2.49 -11.99 -1.91
C LEU A 145 -2.96 -13.24 -1.16
N GLY A 146 -4.13 -13.20 -0.52
CA GLY A 146 -4.62 -14.27 0.36
C GLY A 146 -3.89 -14.32 1.71
N VAL A 147 -3.32 -13.20 2.16
CA VAL A 147 -2.56 -13.09 3.41
C VAL A 147 -3.47 -12.58 4.53
N ASN A 148 -3.36 -13.18 5.71
CA ASN A 148 -4.15 -12.78 6.87
C ASN A 148 -3.75 -11.37 7.33
N PHE A 149 -4.76 -10.55 7.65
CA PHE A 149 -4.56 -9.16 8.04
C PHE A 149 -5.39 -8.80 9.27
N VAL A 150 -4.70 -8.44 10.35
CA VAL A 150 -5.28 -8.08 11.64
C VAL A 150 -5.04 -6.60 11.89
N VAL A 151 -6.11 -5.86 12.20
CA VAL A 151 -6.01 -4.42 12.42
C VAL A 151 -6.36 -4.08 13.85
N VAL A 152 -5.48 -3.31 14.50
CA VAL A 152 -5.71 -2.74 15.82
C VAL A 152 -6.29 -1.34 15.68
N VAL A 153 -7.53 -1.16 16.11
CA VAL A 153 -8.23 0.13 16.11
C VAL A 153 -8.62 0.54 17.52
N SER A 154 -9.03 1.80 17.68
CA SER A 154 -9.48 2.30 18.98
C SER A 154 -10.93 1.96 19.26
N TYR A 155 -11.29 1.93 20.54
CA TYR A 155 -12.68 2.13 20.95
C TYR A 155 -13.13 3.52 20.47
N SER A 156 -14.31 3.58 19.86
CA SER A 156 -14.95 4.84 19.49
C SER A 156 -16.47 4.65 19.49
N SER A 157 -17.18 5.66 19.98
CA SER A 157 -18.63 5.78 19.86
C SER A 157 -19.06 6.62 18.65
N ASP A 158 -18.10 7.26 17.96
CA ASP A 158 -18.35 8.10 16.79
C ASP A 158 -18.82 7.26 15.59
N THR A 159 -19.94 7.65 15.00
CA THR A 159 -20.50 7.05 13.79
C THR A 159 -19.52 7.06 12.62
N LEU A 160 -18.70 8.10 12.46
CA LEU A 160 -17.71 8.16 11.38
C LEU A 160 -16.60 7.12 11.55
N GLU A 161 -16.15 6.88 12.78
CA GLU A 161 -15.16 5.84 13.07
C GLU A 161 -15.73 4.44 12.85
N LYS A 162 -17.03 4.23 13.11
CA LYS A 162 -17.71 2.96 12.78
C LYS A 162 -17.75 2.70 11.29
N ILE A 163 -18.07 3.70 10.47
CA ILE A 163 -18.06 3.56 9.00
C ILE A 163 -16.66 3.18 8.51
N LYS A 164 -15.60 3.81 9.06
CA LYS A 164 -14.22 3.44 8.70
C LYS A 164 -13.88 2.02 9.11
N GLU A 165 -14.29 1.61 10.30
CA GLU A 165 -14.12 0.25 10.79
C GLU A 165 -14.84 -0.76 9.89
N ASP A 166 -16.07 -0.50 9.48
CA ASP A 166 -16.82 -1.38 8.57
C ASP A 166 -16.09 -1.56 7.24
N ARG A 167 -15.48 -0.50 6.71
CA ARG A 167 -14.64 -0.60 5.49
C ARG A 167 -13.38 -1.42 5.71
N ILE A 168 -12.75 -1.31 6.87
CA ILE A 168 -11.60 -2.13 7.25
C ILE A 168 -12.02 -3.61 7.33
N ARG A 169 -13.18 -3.91 7.94
CA ARG A 169 -13.70 -5.28 8.11
C ARG A 169 -13.85 -6.05 6.81
N LEU A 170 -14.12 -5.36 5.70
CA LEU A 170 -14.25 -5.99 4.38
C LEU A 170 -12.98 -6.74 3.93
N TYR A 171 -11.81 -6.31 4.41
CA TYR A 171 -10.51 -6.82 3.95
C TYR A 171 -9.60 -7.36 5.07
N THR A 172 -10.08 -7.36 6.31
CA THR A 172 -9.34 -7.90 7.47
C THR A 172 -9.87 -9.25 7.90
N SER A 173 -8.99 -10.12 8.38
CA SER A 173 -9.38 -11.35 9.07
C SER A 173 -9.85 -11.09 10.51
N GLU A 174 -9.30 -10.08 11.18
CA GLU A 174 -9.65 -9.75 12.56
C GLU A 174 -9.47 -8.26 12.84
N ILE A 175 -10.31 -7.71 13.72
CA ILE A 175 -10.13 -6.38 14.29
C ILE A 175 -9.99 -6.49 15.81
N ILE A 176 -8.91 -5.94 16.33
CA ILE A 176 -8.63 -5.85 17.76
C ILE A 176 -8.90 -4.43 18.23
N LYS A 177 -9.61 -4.29 19.34
CA LYS A 177 -9.91 -2.99 19.96
C LYS A 177 -8.96 -2.71 21.12
N THR A 178 -8.52 -1.45 21.24
CA THR A 178 -7.72 -0.97 22.38
C THR A 178 -7.92 0.55 22.59
N TYR A 179 -7.25 1.13 23.59
CA TYR A 179 -7.23 2.58 23.80
C TYR A 179 -6.36 3.28 22.74
N ILE A 180 -6.70 4.53 22.39
CA ILE A 180 -6.04 5.28 21.30
C ILE A 180 -4.52 5.36 21.41
N GLY A 181 -4.00 5.64 22.60
CA GLY A 181 -2.56 5.72 22.87
C GLY A 181 -1.84 4.36 22.93
N LYS A 182 -2.58 3.25 22.84
CA LYS A 182 -2.05 1.89 22.98
C LYS A 182 -2.09 1.08 21.68
N ARG A 183 -2.56 1.65 20.57
CA ARG A 183 -2.72 0.91 19.31
C ARG A 183 -1.44 0.32 18.75
N ILE A 184 -0.37 1.13 18.69
CA ILE A 184 0.93 0.71 18.13
C ILE A 184 1.53 -0.40 18.99
N GLU A 185 1.66 -0.15 20.30
CA GLU A 185 2.13 -1.13 21.28
C GLU A 185 1.34 -2.44 21.19
N ARG A 186 0.00 -2.36 21.13
CA ARG A 186 -0.86 -3.53 21.03
C ARG A 186 -0.68 -4.30 19.72
N ALA A 187 -0.49 -3.62 18.60
CA ALA A 187 -0.26 -4.26 17.30
C ALA A 187 1.10 -4.98 17.28
N GLU A 188 2.13 -4.34 17.83
CA GLU A 188 3.46 -4.93 17.97
C GLU A 188 3.45 -6.16 18.89
N GLU A 189 2.77 -6.08 20.04
CA GLU A 189 2.59 -7.20 20.96
C GLU A 189 1.89 -8.38 20.30
N GLU A 190 0.79 -8.14 19.57
CA GLU A 190 0.03 -9.20 18.90
C GLU A 190 0.82 -9.82 17.75
N ALA A 191 1.59 -9.01 17.00
CA ALA A 191 2.51 -9.52 15.98
C ALA A 191 3.57 -10.44 16.61
N LYS A 192 4.22 -10.01 17.70
CA LYS A 192 5.21 -10.84 18.43
C LYS A 192 4.59 -12.13 18.96
N LYS A 193 3.43 -12.03 19.60
CA LYS A 193 2.72 -13.17 20.20
C LYS A 193 2.29 -14.21 19.17
N ARG A 194 1.89 -13.78 17.98
CA ARG A 194 1.36 -14.63 16.92
C ARG A 194 2.39 -14.93 15.82
N ASN A 195 3.65 -14.60 16.06
CA ASN A 195 4.75 -14.76 15.09
C ASN A 195 4.41 -14.17 13.70
N GLY A 196 3.82 -12.97 13.71
CA GLY A 196 3.43 -12.23 12.52
C GLY A 196 4.29 -11.00 12.27
N PHE A 197 3.96 -10.28 11.20
CA PHE A 197 4.67 -9.09 10.78
C PHE A 197 3.87 -7.83 11.13
N PHE A 198 4.45 -6.94 11.92
CA PHE A 198 3.85 -5.63 12.17
C PHE A 198 4.28 -4.65 11.08
N MET A 199 3.32 -4.22 10.26
CA MET A 199 3.58 -3.39 9.07
C MET A 199 4.17 -2.02 9.41
N ASN A 200 3.68 -1.39 10.48
CA ASN A 200 4.20 -0.13 11.03
C ASN A 200 4.45 0.94 9.95
N GLN A 201 3.37 1.36 9.28
CA GLN A 201 3.42 2.25 8.10
C GLN A 201 4.29 3.50 8.30
N PHE A 202 4.31 4.09 9.50
CA PHE A 202 5.09 5.30 9.77
C PHE A 202 6.59 5.03 9.92
N ALA A 203 6.96 3.90 10.54
CA ALA A 203 8.36 3.54 10.70
C ALA A 203 8.99 3.05 9.39
N ASN A 204 8.18 2.55 8.46
CA ASN A 204 8.62 2.04 7.16
C ASN A 204 8.27 2.99 6.01
N ALA A 205 7.92 4.26 6.30
CA ALA A 205 7.53 5.23 5.28
C ALA A 205 8.69 5.64 4.36
N ASP A 206 9.95 5.49 4.80
CA ASP A 206 11.17 5.74 4.03
C ASP A 206 11.51 4.61 3.04
N ARG A 207 10.80 3.48 3.12
CA ARG A 207 11.00 2.30 2.28
C ARG A 207 10.19 2.31 0.99
N VAL A 208 9.32 3.30 0.80
CA VAL A 208 8.27 3.34 -0.24
C VAL A 208 8.21 4.64 -1.03
#